data_AF-A0A4U7F1N7-F1
#
_entry.id   AF-A0A4U7F1N7-F1
#
_cell.length_a   1.000
_cell.length_b   1.000
_cell.length_c   1.000
_cell.angle_alpha   90.00
_cell.angle_beta   90.00
_cell.angle_gamma   90.00
#
_symmetry.space_group_name_H-M   'P 1'
#
loop_
_entity.id
_entity.type
_entity.pdbx_description
1 polymer ?
#
loop_
_entity_poly.entity_id
_entity_poly.type
_entity_poly.pdbx_seq_one_letter_code
_entity_poly.pdbx_strand_id
1 'polypeptide(L)'
;MTRFDAATEAERLKLFADAAAAHRNRSSDVMTVDVDPDSDGTDGGEVPPWIQLAGTEVVLDCTDAELERLKALLGEFPEFRIDELVSPEEAEGTNAVITARSDANRVAGFIERAFREVYALDDDYRAWVTAV
;
A
#
# COMPACT_ATOMS: atom_id res chain seq x y z
N MET A 1 18.16 -1.11 -8.67
CA MET A 1 16.96 -0.55 -8.04
C MET A 1 16.45 0.55 -8.95
N THR A 2 15.37 0.31 -9.68
CA THR A 2 14.80 1.26 -10.64
C THR A 2 13.75 2.07 -9.89
N ARG A 3 14.02 3.34 -9.60
CA ARG A 3 13.08 4.27 -8.98
C ARG A 3 12.21 4.86 -10.08
N PHE A 4 10.91 4.61 -10.04
CA PHE A 4 9.93 5.22 -10.92
C PHE A 4 9.01 6.05 -10.04
N ASP A 5 8.92 7.36 -10.31
CA ASP A 5 8.06 8.30 -9.61
C ASP A 5 6.75 8.52 -10.38
N ALA A 6 5.66 8.74 -9.65
CA ALA A 6 4.36 9.09 -10.21
C ALA A 6 3.67 10.13 -9.32
N ALA A 7 3.10 11.19 -9.93
CA ALA A 7 2.50 12.32 -9.21
C ALA A 7 1.01 12.50 -9.53
N THR A 8 0.48 11.80 -10.53
CA THR A 8 -0.96 11.78 -10.85
C THR A 8 -1.53 10.39 -10.59
N GLU A 9 -2.83 10.31 -10.26
CA GLU A 9 -3.53 9.05 -10.02
C GLU A 9 -3.34 8.05 -11.17
N ALA A 10 -3.46 8.51 -12.43
CA ALA A 10 -3.30 7.64 -13.60
C ALA A 10 -1.86 7.09 -13.73
N GLU A 11 -0.85 7.90 -13.41
CA GLU A 11 0.55 7.46 -13.41
C GLU A 11 0.81 6.49 -12.25
N ARG A 12 0.25 6.73 -11.06
CA ARG A 12 0.39 5.86 -9.89
C ARG A 12 -0.25 4.51 -10.13
N LEU A 13 -1.50 4.48 -10.62
CA LEU A 13 -2.19 3.25 -10.98
C LEU A 13 -1.40 2.42 -12.00
N LYS A 14 -0.86 3.08 -13.03
CA LYS A 14 -0.01 2.41 -14.03
C LYS A 14 1.27 1.87 -13.39
N LEU A 15 1.97 2.68 -12.61
CA LEU A 15 3.20 2.31 -11.92
C LEU A 15 2.98 1.08 -11.02
N PHE A 16 1.95 1.10 -10.18
CA PHE A 16 1.64 0.02 -9.25
C PHE A 16 1.24 -1.26 -9.99
N ALA A 17 0.45 -1.15 -11.06
CA ALA A 17 0.04 -2.30 -11.86
C ALA A 17 1.23 -2.95 -12.60
N ASP A 18 2.06 -2.13 -13.26
CA ASP A 18 3.26 -2.59 -13.96
C ASP A 18 4.23 -3.27 -12.99
N ALA A 19 4.41 -2.69 -11.81
CA ALA A 19 5.26 -3.26 -10.77
C ALA A 19 4.70 -4.55 -10.17
N ALA A 20 3.40 -4.63 -9.86
CA ALA A 20 2.78 -5.85 -9.35
C ALA A 20 2.83 -6.98 -10.38
N ALA A 21 2.68 -6.66 -11.66
CA ALA A 21 2.88 -7.63 -12.74
C ALA A 21 4.35 -8.08 -12.83
N ALA A 22 5.31 -7.16 -12.74
CA ALA A 22 6.73 -7.47 -12.76
C ALA A 22 7.15 -8.35 -11.56
N HIS A 23 6.67 -8.04 -10.35
CA HIS A 23 6.90 -8.81 -9.13
C HIS A 23 6.50 -10.27 -9.31
N ARG A 24 5.28 -10.51 -9.80
CA ARG A 24 4.75 -11.87 -10.05
C ARG A 24 5.51 -12.59 -11.15
N ASN A 25 5.84 -11.89 -12.24
CA ASN A 25 6.54 -12.50 -13.37
C ASN A 25 7.99 -12.89 -13.04
N ARG A 26 8.63 -12.15 -12.13
CA ARG A 26 10.00 -12.41 -11.69
C ARG A 26 10.08 -13.33 -10.47
N SER A 27 8.94 -13.62 -9.83
CA SER A 27 8.90 -14.25 -8.51
C SER A 27 9.82 -13.53 -7.52
N SER A 28 9.79 -12.19 -7.54
CA SER A 28 10.49 -11.37 -6.56
C SER A 28 9.96 -11.67 -5.16
N ASP A 29 10.80 -11.45 -4.14
CA ASP A 29 10.39 -11.70 -2.76
C ASP A 29 9.33 -10.67 -2.35
N VAL A 30 9.60 -9.39 -2.63
CA VAL A 30 8.71 -8.28 -2.29
C VAL A 30 8.77 -7.13 -3.33
N MET A 31 7.65 -6.42 -3.42
CA MET A 31 7.53 -5.09 -4.03
C MET A 31 7.03 -4.11 -2.97
N THR A 32 7.70 -2.99 -2.79
CA THR A 32 7.30 -1.93 -1.85
C THR A 32 6.95 -0.66 -2.61
N VAL A 33 5.83 -0.04 -2.21
CA VAL A 33 5.42 1.30 -2.63
C VAL A 33 5.66 2.24 -1.46
N ASP A 34 6.55 3.21 -1.65
CA ASP A 34 6.87 4.22 -0.65
C ASP A 34 6.27 5.57 -1.08
N VAL A 35 5.81 6.35 -0.11
CA VAL A 35 5.35 7.72 -0.32
C VAL A 35 6.50 8.71 -0.11
N ASP A 36 6.51 9.77 -0.91
CA ASP A 36 7.44 10.89 -0.74
C ASP A 36 7.18 11.59 0.59
N PRO A 37 8.21 11.75 1.46
CA PRO A 37 8.06 12.49 2.71
C PRO A 37 7.47 13.90 2.52
N ASP A 38 7.75 14.57 1.39
CA ASP A 38 7.21 15.90 1.10
C ASP A 38 5.71 15.85 0.72
N SER A 39 5.19 14.67 0.37
CA SER A 39 3.78 14.41 0.10
C SER A 39 3.02 13.89 1.31
N ASP A 40 3.71 13.53 2.39
CA ASP A 40 3.07 13.10 3.63
C ASP A 40 2.62 14.34 4.43
N GLY A 41 1.36 14.71 4.23
CA GLY A 41 0.69 15.78 4.99
C GLY A 41 0.00 15.28 6.26
N THR A 42 0.21 14.01 6.63
CA THR A 42 -0.51 13.39 7.74
C THR A 42 0.23 13.59 9.05
N ASP A 43 -0.49 13.71 10.16
CA ASP A 43 0.08 13.67 11.52
C ASP A 43 0.48 12.22 11.93
N GLY A 44 0.56 11.29 10.97
CA GLY A 44 0.45 9.84 11.18
C GLY A 44 1.70 9.10 11.64
N GLY A 45 2.87 9.74 11.68
CA GLY A 45 4.09 9.13 12.21
C GLY A 45 5.39 9.85 11.83
N GLU A 46 6.53 9.42 12.39
CA GLU A 46 7.86 9.91 12.01
C GLU A 46 8.31 9.46 10.61
N VAL A 47 7.62 8.48 10.02
CA VAL A 47 7.98 7.85 8.74
C VAL A 47 6.78 7.86 7.80
N PRO A 48 6.95 8.26 6.53
CA PRO A 48 5.89 8.25 5.54
C PRO A 48 5.28 6.86 5.34
N PRO A 49 3.99 6.78 4.98
CA PRO A 49 3.32 5.51 4.78
C PRO A 49 3.93 4.73 3.61
N TRP A 50 3.90 3.40 3.75
CA TRP A 50 4.36 2.46 2.75
C TRP A 50 3.40 1.28 2.66
N ILE A 51 3.37 0.63 1.49
CA ILE A 51 2.57 -0.59 1.28
C ILE A 51 3.44 -1.60 0.53
N GLN A 52 3.49 -2.84 1.02
CA GLN A 52 4.28 -3.91 0.41
C GLN A 52 3.40 -5.02 -0.14
N LEU A 53 3.78 -5.57 -1.30
CA LEU A 53 3.24 -6.79 -1.88
C LEU A 53 4.28 -7.92 -1.75
N ALA A 54 3.98 -8.93 -0.95
CA ALA A 54 4.79 -10.14 -0.75
C ALA A 54 4.03 -11.35 -1.29
N GLY A 55 4.45 -11.89 -2.44
CA GLY A 55 3.64 -12.89 -3.16
C GLY A 55 2.22 -12.39 -3.51
N THR A 56 1.21 -12.85 -2.76
CA THR A 56 -0.18 -12.40 -2.88
C THR A 56 -0.68 -11.60 -1.68
N GLU A 57 0.18 -11.30 -0.72
CA GLU A 57 -0.16 -10.57 0.49
C GLU A 57 0.19 -9.09 0.34
N VAL A 58 -0.73 -8.22 0.73
CA VAL A 58 -0.52 -6.79 0.86
C VAL A 58 -0.32 -6.50 2.34
N VAL A 59 0.81 -5.89 2.68
CA VAL A 59 1.23 -5.58 4.06
C VAL A 59 1.32 -4.08 4.21
N LEU A 60 0.78 -3.56 5.31
CA LEU A 60 0.79 -2.14 5.64
C LEU A 60 0.67 -1.94 7.17
N ASP A 61 1.21 -0.84 7.67
CA ASP A 61 1.07 -0.45 9.07
C ASP A 61 -0.01 0.60 9.23
N CYS A 62 -0.86 0.46 10.24
CA CYS A 62 -1.99 1.34 10.49
C CYS A 62 -2.05 1.73 11.96
N THR A 63 -2.28 3.00 12.25
CA THR A 63 -2.86 3.44 13.52
C THR A 63 -4.27 2.86 13.70
N ASP A 64 -4.84 2.94 14.92
CA ASP A 64 -6.20 2.46 15.18
C ASP A 64 -7.25 3.12 14.27
N ALA A 65 -7.11 4.42 13.99
CA ALA A 65 -8.01 5.15 13.11
C ALA A 65 -7.86 4.70 11.65
N GLU A 66 -6.64 4.47 11.20
CA GLU A 66 -6.35 3.94 9.86
C GLU A 66 -6.87 2.52 9.70
N LEU A 67 -6.73 1.66 10.72
CA LEU A 67 -7.23 0.29 10.69
C LEU A 67 -8.75 0.25 10.50
N GLU A 68 -9.50 1.15 11.12
CA GLU A 68 -10.94 1.26 10.89
C GLU A 68 -11.27 1.72 9.46
N ARG A 69 -10.51 2.67 8.90
CA ARG A 69 -10.65 3.08 7.49
C ARG A 69 -10.28 1.93 6.53
N LEU A 70 -9.26 1.15 6.85
CA LEU A 70 -8.84 -0.03 6.09
C LEU A 70 -9.94 -1.09 6.06
N LYS A 71 -10.58 -1.39 7.19
CA LYS A 71 -11.71 -2.32 7.25
C LYS A 71 -12.89 -1.85 6.39
N ALA A 72 -13.16 -0.54 6.37
CA ALA A 72 -14.19 0.02 5.51
C ALA A 72 -13.84 -0.15 4.02
N LEU A 73 -12.60 0.18 3.63
CA LEU A 73 -12.10 0.01 2.25
C LEU A 73 -12.19 -1.45 1.79
N LEU A 74 -11.83 -2.41 2.66
CA LEU A 74 -11.93 -3.84 2.35
C LEU A 74 -13.38 -4.29 2.06
N GLY A 75 -14.39 -3.60 2.56
CA GLY A 75 -15.79 -3.83 2.20
C GLY A 75 -16.08 -3.62 0.71
N GLU A 76 -15.26 -2.82 0.01
CA GLU A 76 -15.37 -2.55 -1.43
C GLU A 76 -14.50 -3.49 -2.29
N PHE A 77 -13.62 -4.27 -1.64
CA PHE A 77 -12.70 -5.22 -2.26
C PHE A 77 -12.96 -6.63 -1.70
N PRO A 78 -14.06 -7.30 -2.10
CA PRO A 78 -14.48 -8.58 -1.51
C PRO A 78 -13.48 -9.74 -1.71
N GLU A 79 -12.55 -9.61 -2.65
CA GLU A 79 -11.46 -10.55 -2.89
C GLU A 79 -10.23 -10.34 -1.99
N PHE A 80 -10.23 -9.28 -1.16
CA PHE A 80 -9.18 -8.94 -0.20
C PHE A 80 -9.66 -9.28 1.22
N ARG A 81 -8.80 -9.89 2.03
CA ARG A 81 -9.14 -10.29 3.40
C ARG A 81 -7.96 -10.09 4.32
N ILE A 82 -8.23 -9.55 5.51
CA ILE A 82 -7.26 -9.54 6.61
C ILE A 82 -6.95 -10.99 6.97
N ASP A 83 -5.68 -11.35 6.88
CA ASP A 83 -5.16 -12.65 7.30
C ASP A 83 -4.55 -12.56 8.71
N GLU A 84 -3.80 -11.49 8.97
CA GLU A 84 -3.13 -11.26 10.25
C GLU A 84 -3.19 -9.77 10.66
N LEU A 85 -3.28 -9.53 11.98
CA LEU A 85 -3.11 -8.22 12.61
C LEU A 85 -2.14 -8.39 13.79
N VAL A 86 -1.05 -7.65 13.77
CA VAL A 86 -0.04 -7.66 14.84
C VAL A 86 0.11 -6.25 15.40
N SER A 87 -0.26 -6.05 16.66
CA SER A 87 -0.08 -4.78 17.37
C SER A 87 1.01 -4.95 18.43
N PRO A 88 2.25 -4.47 18.19
CA PRO A 88 3.35 -4.60 19.14
C PRO A 88 3.11 -3.77 20.41
N GLU A 89 3.60 -4.23 21.57
CA GLU A 89 3.50 -3.46 22.82
C GLU A 89 4.44 -2.23 22.85
N GLU A 90 5.50 -2.23 22.03
CA GLU A 90 6.55 -1.21 22.02
C GLU A 90 6.39 -0.17 20.89
N ALA A 91 5.34 -0.29 20.07
CA ALA A 91 5.10 0.61 18.93
C ALA A 91 3.63 1.01 18.85
N GLU A 92 3.38 2.27 18.51
CA GLU A 92 2.03 2.76 18.22
C GLU A 92 1.68 2.36 16.79
N GLY A 93 0.93 1.27 16.63
CA GLY A 93 0.47 0.81 15.33
C GLY A 93 0.09 -0.67 15.30
N THR A 94 -0.66 -1.04 14.27
CA THR A 94 -1.01 -2.42 13.93
C THR A 94 -0.49 -2.72 12.54
N ASN A 95 0.40 -3.70 12.45
CA ASN A 95 0.78 -4.30 11.18
C ASN A 95 -0.37 -5.17 10.68
N ALA A 96 -0.86 -4.87 9.48
CA ALA A 96 -1.95 -5.61 8.85
C ALA A 96 -1.43 -6.38 7.63
N VAL A 97 -1.75 -7.67 7.58
CA VAL A 97 -1.48 -8.56 6.44
C VAL A 97 -2.80 -8.90 5.76
N ILE A 98 -2.89 -8.62 4.47
CA ILE A 98 -4.10 -8.80 3.67
C ILE A 98 -3.82 -9.77 2.53
N THR A 99 -4.53 -10.88 2.48
CA THR A 99 -4.50 -11.74 1.29
C THR A 99 -5.23 -11.04 0.13
N ALA A 100 -4.55 -10.86 -1.00
CA ALA A 100 -5.03 -10.22 -2.21
C ALA A 100 -4.88 -11.15 -3.43
N ARG A 101 -5.79 -12.12 -3.57
CA ARG A 101 -5.82 -13.04 -4.72
C ARG A 101 -6.52 -12.42 -5.92
N SER A 102 -5.96 -11.33 -6.43
CA SER A 102 -6.53 -10.55 -7.54
C SER A 102 -5.50 -10.23 -8.62
N ASP A 103 -5.93 -9.68 -9.76
CA ASP A 103 -5.02 -9.25 -10.82
C ASP A 103 -4.23 -7.98 -10.45
N ALA A 104 -3.21 -7.64 -11.26
CA ALA A 104 -2.33 -6.51 -10.97
C ALA A 104 -3.05 -5.16 -10.96
N ASN A 105 -4.09 -4.97 -11.77
CA ASN A 105 -4.85 -3.73 -11.80
C ASN A 105 -5.72 -3.58 -10.56
N ARG A 106 -6.32 -4.68 -10.08
CA ARG A 106 -7.08 -4.67 -8.83
C ARG A 106 -6.20 -4.41 -7.62
N VAL A 107 -4.99 -5.00 -7.57
CA VAL A 107 -4.00 -4.67 -6.52
C VAL A 107 -3.57 -3.21 -6.61
N ALA A 108 -3.26 -2.70 -7.80
CA ALA A 108 -2.91 -1.29 -7.98
C ALA A 108 -4.01 -0.34 -7.51
N GLY A 109 -5.26 -0.62 -7.85
CA GLY A 109 -6.41 0.17 -7.39
C GLY A 109 -6.62 0.11 -5.88
N PHE A 110 -6.36 -1.04 -5.25
CA PHE A 110 -6.39 -1.14 -3.80
C PHE A 110 -5.30 -0.30 -3.14
N ILE A 111 -4.05 -0.38 -3.64
CA ILE A 111 -2.91 0.38 -3.12
C ILE A 111 -3.16 1.89 -3.22
N GLU A 112 -3.60 2.39 -4.38
CA GLU A 112 -3.95 3.81 -4.58
C GLU A 112 -5.01 4.27 -3.58
N ARG A 113 -6.09 3.50 -3.43
CA ARG A 113 -7.17 3.85 -2.50
C ARG A 113 -6.75 3.75 -1.04
N ALA A 114 -5.87 2.83 -0.68
CA ALA A 114 -5.31 2.75 0.67
C ALA A 114 -4.55 4.04 1.00
N PHE A 115 -3.68 4.52 0.11
CA PHE A 115 -3.00 5.82 0.30
C PHE A 115 -3.98 7.00 0.44
N ARG A 116 -4.99 7.07 -0.41
CA ARG A 116 -5.95 8.20 -0.44
C ARG A 116 -6.97 8.16 0.70
N GLU A 117 -7.43 6.98 1.11
CA GLU A 117 -8.56 6.83 2.02
C GLU A 117 -8.17 6.32 3.40
N VAL A 118 -7.19 5.41 3.48
CA VAL A 118 -6.70 4.89 4.76
C VAL A 118 -5.73 5.89 5.37
N TYR A 119 -4.71 6.29 4.60
CA TYR A 119 -3.71 7.27 5.03
C TYR A 119 -4.14 8.71 4.79
N ALA A 120 -5.27 8.97 4.13
CA ALA A 120 -5.80 10.32 3.91
C ALA A 120 -4.80 11.27 3.18
N LEU A 121 -3.94 10.73 2.31
CA LEU A 121 -3.03 11.53 1.50
C LEU A 121 -3.80 12.35 0.45
N ASP A 122 -3.28 13.52 0.08
CA ASP A 122 -3.82 14.36 -1.01
C ASP A 122 -3.67 13.73 -2.40
N ASP A 123 -4.35 14.24 -3.44
CA ASP A 123 -4.42 13.56 -4.75
C ASP A 123 -3.14 13.70 -5.57
N ASP A 124 -2.34 14.70 -5.22
CA ASP A 124 -1.06 15.04 -5.83
C ASP A 124 0.13 14.35 -5.14
N TYR A 125 -0.13 13.41 -4.22
CA TYR A 125 0.93 12.69 -3.53
C TYR A 125 1.84 11.95 -4.52
N ARG A 126 3.13 11.92 -4.18
CA ARG A 126 4.14 11.21 -4.95
C ARG A 126 4.47 9.88 -4.29
N ALA A 127 4.62 8.86 -5.12
CA ALA A 127 5.08 7.55 -4.69
C ALA A 127 6.11 6.99 -5.65
N TRP A 128 6.93 6.07 -5.16
CA TRP A 128 7.80 5.24 -5.99
C TRP A 128 7.73 3.78 -5.59
N VAL A 129 8.21 2.92 -6.50
CA VAL A 129 8.28 1.48 -6.27
C VAL A 129 9.71 1.00 -6.17
N THR A 130 9.95 0.14 -5.18
CA THR A 130 11.16 -0.67 -5.03
C THR A 130 10.80 -2.16 -5.14
N ALA A 131 11.60 -2.96 -5.83
CA ALA A 131 11.45 -4.42 -5.86
C ALA A 131 12.81 -5.08 -5.61
N VAL A 132 12.81 -6.14 -4.80
CA VAL A 132 14.00 -6.92 -4.44
C VAL A 132 13.90 -8.33 -5.02
#